data_AF-A0A925N0S1-F1
#
_entry.id   AF-A0A925N0S1-F1
#
_cell.length_a   1.000
_cell.length_b   1.000
_cell.length_c   1.000
_cell.angle_alpha   90.00
_cell.angle_beta   90.00
_cell.angle_gamma   90.00
#
_symmetry.space_group_name_H-M   'P 1'
#
loop_
_entity.id
_entity.type
_entity.pdbx_description
1 polymer ?
#
loop_
_entity_poly.entity_id
_entity_poly.type
_entity_poly.pdbx_seq_one_letter_code
_entity_poly.pdbx_strand_id
1 'polypeptide(L)' 'ALDEVWEPLDALDPLAKQVMVEAITAAISHDGRVSVAEAELLRTICGVLHCPLPPMLERS' A
#
# COMPACT_ATOMS: atom_id res chain seq x y z
N ALA A 1 2.22 2.37 21.40
CA ALA A 1 2.84 3.38 20.51
C ALA A 1 2.51 3.16 19.03
N LEU A 2 2.85 2.04 18.37
CA LEU A 2 2.36 1.76 17.01
C LEU A 2 0.90 1.24 16.99
N ASP A 3 0.50 0.47 18.00
CA ASP A 3 -0.86 -0.10 18.05
C ASP A 3 -1.95 1.00 18.16
N GLU A 4 -1.65 2.10 18.85
CA GLU A 4 -2.60 3.21 19.09
C GLU A 4 -2.90 4.04 17.82
N VAL A 5 -2.00 4.02 16.83
CA VAL A 5 -2.20 4.71 15.54
C VAL A 5 -2.69 3.76 14.45
N TRP A 6 -2.77 2.46 14.75
CA TRP A 6 -3.22 1.46 13.79
C TRP A 6 -4.73 1.47 13.59
N GLU A 7 -5.51 1.61 14.67
CA GLU A 7 -6.98 1.67 14.60
C GLU A 7 -7.51 2.84 13.75
N PRO A 8 -7.04 4.09 13.91
CA PRO A 8 -7.51 5.19 13.07
C PRO A 8 -7.12 5.03 11.59
N LEU A 9 -5.96 4.42 11.33
CA LEU A 9 -5.47 4.19 9.98
C LEU A 9 -6.25 3.07 9.28
N ASP A 10 -6.60 2.01 10.00
CA ASP A 10 -7.47 0.96 9.47
C ASP A 10 -8.93 1.41 9.34
N ALA A 11 -9.36 2.39 10.16
CA ALA A 11 -10.68 3.00 10.05
C ALA A 11 -10.80 4.08 8.97
N LEU A 12 -9.74 4.32 8.17
CA LEU A 12 -9.83 5.23 7.02
C LEU A 12 -10.99 4.82 6.11
N ASP A 13 -11.71 5.81 5.60
CA ASP A 13 -12.75 5.55 4.62
C ASP A 13 -12.15 4.88 3.37
N PRO A 14 -12.94 4.06 2.63
CA PRO A 14 -12.42 3.30 1.50
C PRO A 14 -11.73 4.13 0.42
N LEU A 15 -12.17 5.39 0.20
CA LEU A 15 -11.57 6.27 -0.79
C LEU A 15 -10.21 6.78 -0.31
N ALA A 16 -10.08 7.16 0.96
CA ALA A 16 -8.79 7.52 1.54
C ALA A 16 -7.79 6.36 1.49
N LYS A 17 -8.23 5.14 1.76
CA LYS A 17 -7.40 3.93 1.60
C LYS A 17 -6.95 3.73 0.15
N GLN A 18 -7.85 3.93 -0.82
CA GLN A 18 -7.52 3.85 -2.24
C GLN A 18 -6.47 4.90 -2.64
N VAL A 19 -6.67 6.17 -2.27
CA VAL A 19 -5.73 7.26 -2.55
C VAL A 19 -4.34 6.98 -1.97
N MET A 20 -4.28 6.42 -0.77
CA MET A 20 -3.01 6.03 -0.14
C MET A 20 -2.29 4.95 -0.95
N VAL A 21 -2.99 3.88 -1.34
CA VAL A 21 -2.41 2.79 -2.15
C VAL A 21 -1.94 3.32 -3.51
N GLU A 22 -2.71 4.17 -4.17
CA GLU A 22 -2.34 4.79 -5.45
C GLU A 22 -1.10 5.68 -5.33
N ALA A 23 -1.02 6.50 -4.27
CA ALA A 23 0.12 7.39 -4.04
C ALA A 23 1.41 6.61 -3.78
N ILE A 24 1.36 5.56 -2.96
CA ILE A 24 2.52 4.70 -2.68
C ILE A 24 2.95 3.97 -3.96
N THR A 25 1.99 3.45 -4.71
CA THR A 25 2.23 2.78 -6.00
C THR A 25 2.94 3.72 -6.98
N ALA A 26 2.50 4.98 -7.08
CA ALA A 26 3.15 5.98 -7.91
C ALA A 26 4.58 6.30 -7.44
N ALA A 27 4.79 6.38 -6.13
CA ALA A 27 6.11 6.67 -5.55
C ALA A 27 7.13 5.56 -5.86
N ILE A 28 6.77 4.29 -5.64
CA ILE A 28 7.68 3.15 -5.91
C ILE A 28 7.89 2.91 -7.40
N SER A 29 7.01 3.43 -8.26
CA SER A 29 7.14 3.29 -9.71
C SER A 29 7.90 4.45 -10.36
N HIS A 30 8.30 5.47 -9.59
CA HIS A 30 8.79 6.74 -10.10
C HIS A 30 10.08 6.62 -10.95
N ASP A 31 10.95 5.67 -10.64
CA ASP A 31 12.19 5.42 -11.38
C ASP A 31 12.01 4.43 -12.56
N GLY A 32 10.77 4.00 -12.81
CA GLY A 32 10.40 3.05 -13.85
C GLY A 32 10.72 1.59 -13.53
N ARG A 33 11.17 1.25 -12.32
CA ARG A 33 11.44 -0.13 -11.89
C ARG A 33 11.05 -0.37 -10.45
N VAL A 34 10.09 -1.27 -10.23
CA VAL A 34 9.77 -1.74 -8.88
C VAL A 34 10.70 -2.89 -8.49
N SER A 35 11.51 -2.69 -7.46
CA SER A 35 12.32 -3.75 -6.86
C SER A 35 11.47 -4.75 -6.07
N VAL A 36 12.04 -5.93 -5.78
CA VAL A 36 11.38 -6.92 -4.89
C VAL A 36 11.07 -6.30 -3.52
N ALA A 37 11.98 -5.51 -2.97
CA ALA A 37 11.80 -4.87 -1.67
C ALA A 37 10.62 -3.88 -1.67
N GLU A 38 10.47 -3.08 -2.73
CA GLU A 38 9.35 -2.14 -2.87
C GLU A 38 8.02 -2.87 -3.11
N ALA A 39 8.03 -3.96 -3.87
CA ALA A 39 6.86 -4.80 -4.04
C ALA A 39 6.41 -5.43 -2.71
N GLU A 40 7.33 -6.01 -1.93
CA GLU A 40 7.00 -6.57 -0.61
C GLU A 40 6.56 -5.50 0.38
N LEU A 41 7.13 -4.29 0.31
CA LEU A 41 6.66 -3.16 1.11
C LEU A 41 5.21 -2.83 0.78
N LEU A 42 4.83 -2.75 -0.50
CA LEU A 42 3.44 -2.51 -0.90
C LEU A 42 2.51 -3.66 -0.49
N ARG A 43 2.95 -4.93 -0.59
CA ARG A 43 2.18 -6.08 -0.05
C ARG A 43 1.93 -5.98 1.44
N THR A 44 2.95 -5.58 2.19
CA THR A 44 2.84 -5.38 3.63
C THR A 44 1.81 -4.28 3.92
N ILE A 45 1.90 -3.14 3.23
CA ILE A 45 0.98 -2.01 3.41
C ILE A 45 -0.47 -2.41 3.07
N CYS A 46 -0.70 -3.04 1.91
CA CYS A 46 -2.03 -3.51 1.53
C CYS A 46 -2.59 -4.54 2.51
N GLY A 47 -1.77 -5.51 2.94
CA GLY A 47 -2.19 -6.54 3.89
C GLY A 47 -2.60 -5.96 5.24
N VAL A 48 -1.86 -4.95 5.70
CA VAL A 48 -2.08 -4.34 7.00
C VAL A 48 -3.29 -3.38 6.96
N LEU A 49 -3.53 -2.67 5.85
CA LEU A 49 -4.70 -1.79 5.65
C LEU A 49 -5.96 -2.53 5.18
N HIS A 50 -5.88 -3.85 5.00
CA HIS A 50 -6.95 -4.69 4.44
C HIS A 50 -7.41 -4.22 3.05
N CYS A 51 -6.46 -3.77 2.23
CA CYS A 51 -6.68 -3.34 0.84
C CYS A 51 -6.27 -4.44 -0.14
N PRO A 52 -6.92 -4.52 -1.31
CA PRO A 52 -6.42 -5.36 -2.40
C PRO A 52 -5.07 -4.86 -2.90
N LEU A 53 -4.28 -5.77 -3.46
CA LEU A 53 -3.06 -5.42 -4.17
C LEU A 53 -3.38 -4.79 -5.53
N PRO A 54 -2.63 -3.77 -5.97
CA PRO A 54 -2.85 -3.18 -7.29
C PRO A 54 -2.44 -4.16 -8.40
N PRO A 55 -3.14 -4.16 -9.57
CA PRO A 55 -2.96 -5.15 -10.65
C PRO A 55 -1.55 -5.22 -11.28
N MET A 56 -0.70 -4.24 -11.00
CA MET A 56 0.70 -4.25 -11.45
C MET A 56 1.57 -5.23 -10.64
N LEU A 57 1.18 -5.56 -9.41
CA LEU A 57 1.90 -6.51 -8.54
C LEU A 57 1.32 -7.93 -8.52
N GLU A 58 0.10 -8.13 -9.03
CA GLU A 58 -0.53 -9.47 -9.10
C GLU A 58 0.18 -10.44 -10.07
N ARG A 59 1.11 -9.96 -10.89
CA ARG A 59 1.78 -10.71 -11.96
C ARG A 59 3.29 -10.94 -11.76
N SER A 60 3.83 -10.61 -10.58
CA SER A 60 5.26 -10.80 -10.26
C SER A 60 5.61 -12.26 -10.00
#